data_AF-A0A846TU92-F1
#
_entry.id   AF-A0A846TU92-F1
#
_cell.length_a   1.000
_cell.length_b   1.000
_cell.length_c   1.000
_cell.angle_alpha   90.00
_cell.angle_beta   90.00
_cell.angle_gamma   90.00
#
_symmetry.space_group_name_H-M   'P 1'
#
loop_
_entity.id
_entity.type
_entity.pdbx_description
1 polymer ?
#
loop_
_entity_poly.entity_id
_entity_poly.type
_entity_poly.pdbx_seq_one_letter_code
_entity_poly.pdbx_strand_id
1 'polypeptide(L)'
;MPEQSEHPGSTAAGPTSASASPPGRALDIAALGLDVRDRAVLVSMTRMLDGQAGLRLRWVEDATACTTLFVPHDWSQYVSPPRVLVRLTPRGAAPAESPRGLSVASPLRVGEMTDVLEAAAALYELARGAVQREHARMALHALRDLLVGALLAGERRRTLFGVGDGHGLVVDFRTGDIASSLPQAELLVRPLHLADPQRAPDAVSWPGATHTLRLSTLLWGLTHVLIDQGVSPRTINGRYQLTRQPEPAALARPSTPRLVAAWTQRAMSVGEAAAAGRLSAFEILWFLSTALALGIAVPATEPG
;
A
#
# COMPACT_ATOMS: atom_id res chain seq x y z
N MET A 1 -34.61 25.77 54.28
CA MET A 1 -33.81 26.75 55.04
C MET A 1 -33.99 26.47 56.52
N PRO A 2 -32.93 26.58 57.34
CA PRO A 2 -31.52 26.70 56.94
C PRO A 2 -31.05 25.32 56.36
N GLU A 3 -29.90 24.68 56.56
CA GLU A 3 -28.69 24.83 57.39
C GLU A 3 -27.47 24.28 56.59
N GLN A 4 -26.25 24.49 57.10
CA GLN A 4 -25.02 23.90 56.59
C GLN A 4 -24.12 23.51 57.78
N SER A 5 -23.20 22.57 57.59
CA SER A 5 -22.02 22.35 58.43
C SER A 5 -20.93 21.66 57.61
N GLU A 6 -19.66 21.88 57.97
CA GLU A 6 -18.54 21.82 57.02
C GLU A 6 -17.71 20.52 57.03
N HIS A 7 -16.80 20.45 56.05
CA HIS A 7 -15.67 19.54 55.89
C HIS A 7 -14.69 19.57 57.10
N PRO A 8 -13.69 18.63 57.26
CA PRO A 8 -12.95 17.91 56.19
C PRO A 8 -12.56 16.43 56.47
N GLY A 9 -11.86 15.77 55.53
CA GLY A 9 -11.31 14.42 55.79
C GLY A 9 -10.68 13.59 54.65
N SER A 10 -9.70 14.12 53.91
CA SER A 10 -8.56 13.42 53.23
C SER A 10 -8.65 11.98 52.64
N THR A 11 -8.03 11.82 51.46
CA THR A 11 -7.32 10.60 50.95
C THR A 11 -8.07 9.29 50.67
N ALA A 12 -8.32 9.04 49.38
CA ALA A 12 -8.08 7.74 48.76
C ALA A 12 -7.49 7.97 47.34
N ALA A 13 -6.28 7.47 47.08
CA ALA A 13 -5.61 7.69 45.79
C ALA A 13 -6.02 6.62 44.78
N GLY A 14 -6.82 7.00 43.76
CA GLY A 14 -6.96 6.20 42.54
C GLY A 14 -5.65 6.18 41.75
N PRO A 15 -5.33 5.09 41.03
CA PRO A 15 -4.04 4.93 40.38
C PRO A 15 -3.81 6.02 39.34
N THR A 16 -2.60 6.59 39.33
CA THR A 16 -2.15 7.53 38.30
C THR A 16 -2.45 6.99 36.92
N SER A 17 -3.10 7.80 36.08
CA SER A 17 -3.21 7.55 34.65
C SER A 17 -1.82 7.21 34.11
N ALA A 18 -1.67 5.98 33.59
CA ALA A 18 -0.44 5.57 32.95
C ALA A 18 -0.22 6.51 31.76
N SER A 19 0.73 7.44 31.90
CA SER A 19 1.11 8.35 30.84
C SER A 19 1.52 7.47 29.66
N ALA A 20 0.69 7.46 28.62
CA ALA A 20 0.98 6.76 27.39
C ALA A 20 2.14 7.50 26.73
N SER A 21 3.37 7.15 27.12
CA SER A 21 4.59 7.66 26.53
C SER A 21 4.43 7.55 25.01
N PRO A 22 4.76 8.60 24.24
CA PRO A 22 4.56 8.59 22.80
C PRO A 22 5.16 7.31 22.21
N PRO A 23 4.60 6.77 21.11
CA PRO A 23 5.06 5.55 20.49
C PRO A 23 6.48 5.76 19.96
N GLY A 24 7.44 5.55 20.87
CA GLY A 24 8.87 5.66 20.62
C GLY A 24 9.26 4.67 19.53
N ARG A 25 10.14 5.09 18.63
CA ARG A 25 10.45 4.30 17.43
C ARG A 25 11.07 2.98 17.90
N ALA A 26 10.32 1.90 17.71
CA ALA A 26 10.69 0.58 18.18
C ALA A 26 11.65 -0.07 17.17
N LEU A 27 12.81 -0.51 17.64
CA LEU A 27 13.79 -1.24 16.85
C LEU A 27 14.01 -2.63 17.44
N ASP A 28 13.70 -3.64 16.64
CA ASP A 28 14.14 -5.02 16.85
C ASP A 28 15.52 -5.19 16.19
N ILE A 29 16.55 -5.37 17.02
CA ILE A 29 17.95 -5.43 16.62
C ILE A 29 18.42 -6.89 16.63
N ALA A 30 19.00 -7.32 15.51
CA ALA A 30 19.72 -8.60 15.41
C ALA A 30 21.12 -8.38 14.80
N ALA A 31 21.96 -9.41 14.87
CA ALA A 31 23.21 -9.48 14.12
C ALA A 31 23.34 -10.80 13.35
N LEU A 32 23.97 -10.75 12.17
CA LEU A 32 24.23 -11.92 11.34
C LEU A 32 25.65 -11.84 10.75
N GLY A 33 26.40 -12.94 10.83
CA GLY A 33 27.78 -13.02 10.32
C GLY A 33 28.87 -12.32 11.16
N LEU A 34 28.50 -11.57 12.22
CA LEU A 34 29.46 -10.97 13.16
C LEU A 34 30.08 -12.01 14.10
N ASP A 35 31.28 -11.69 14.61
CA ASP A 35 31.92 -12.49 15.65
C ASP A 35 31.23 -12.36 17.02
N VAL A 36 31.60 -13.24 17.95
CA VAL A 36 31.01 -13.33 19.29
C VAL A 36 31.24 -12.07 20.13
N ARG A 37 32.37 -11.37 19.93
CA ARG A 37 32.75 -10.17 20.68
C ARG A 37 31.93 -8.96 20.21
N ASP A 38 31.92 -8.68 18.92
CA ASP A 38 31.16 -7.54 18.37
C ASP A 38 29.65 -7.76 18.58
N ARG A 39 29.15 -9.00 18.49
CA ARG A 39 27.78 -9.36 18.90
C ARG A 39 27.52 -9.09 20.39
N ALA A 40 28.42 -9.48 21.29
CA ALA A 40 28.26 -9.23 22.73
C ALA A 40 28.27 -7.72 23.08
N VAL A 41 29.07 -6.93 22.36
CA VAL A 41 29.06 -5.46 22.48
C VAL A 41 27.73 -4.88 22.00
N LEU A 42 27.22 -5.31 20.84
CA LEU A 42 25.91 -4.87 20.32
C LEU A 42 24.75 -5.22 21.26
N VAL A 43 24.71 -6.44 21.83
CA VAL A 43 23.70 -6.82 22.84
C VAL A 43 23.75 -5.90 24.06
N SER A 44 24.97 -5.57 24.51
CA SER A 44 25.19 -4.72 25.69
C SER A 44 24.79 -3.27 25.41
N MET A 45 25.19 -2.71 24.25
CA MET A 45 24.80 -1.36 23.82
C MET A 45 23.29 -1.25 23.58
N THR A 46 22.65 -2.27 23.01
CA THR A 46 21.19 -2.33 22.81
C THR A 46 20.44 -2.17 24.13
N ARG A 47 20.87 -2.88 25.19
CA ARG A 47 20.27 -2.79 26.53
C ARG A 47 20.56 -1.48 27.25
N MET A 48 21.72 -0.88 27.00
CA MET A 48 22.15 0.39 27.60
C MET A 48 21.49 1.62 26.95
N LEU A 49 21.16 1.54 25.66
CA LEU A 49 20.53 2.61 24.88
C LEU A 49 19.00 2.50 24.82
N ASP A 50 18.39 1.45 25.39
CA ASP A 50 16.93 1.38 25.47
C ASP A 50 16.36 2.54 26.30
N GLY A 51 15.24 3.10 25.85
CA GLY A 51 14.64 4.33 26.38
C GLY A 51 15.42 5.62 26.10
N GLN A 52 16.67 5.56 25.60
CA GLN A 52 17.42 6.76 25.20
C GLN A 52 16.88 7.34 23.89
N ALA A 53 16.99 8.65 23.71
CA ALA A 53 16.51 9.39 22.53
C ALA A 53 15.03 9.13 22.13
N GLY A 54 14.20 8.58 23.02
CA GLY A 54 12.83 8.16 22.70
C GLY A 54 12.74 6.92 21.80
N LEU A 55 13.84 6.18 21.63
CA LEU A 55 13.86 4.86 21.01
C LEU A 55 13.35 3.79 22.00
N ARG A 56 12.85 2.68 21.47
CA ARG A 56 12.58 1.45 22.23
C ARG A 56 13.36 0.32 21.57
N LEU A 57 14.37 -0.23 22.23
CA LEU A 57 15.34 -1.14 21.64
C LEU A 57 15.18 -2.56 22.21
N ARG A 58 14.92 -3.53 21.36
CA ARG A 58 14.84 -4.94 21.74
C ARG A 58 15.85 -5.75 20.93
N TRP A 59 16.71 -6.50 21.62
CA TRP A 59 17.52 -7.51 20.96
C TRP A 59 16.66 -8.72 20.59
N VAL A 60 16.75 -9.19 19.36
CA VAL A 60 16.07 -10.41 18.88
C VAL A 60 17.07 -11.38 18.26
N GLU A 61 16.90 -12.67 18.56
CA GLU A 61 17.75 -13.75 18.02
C GLU A 61 17.40 -14.11 16.57
N ASP A 62 16.17 -13.83 16.14
CA ASP A 62 15.71 -14.06 14.77
C ASP A 62 16.05 -12.88 13.86
N ALA A 63 17.12 -13.05 13.07
CA ALA A 63 17.55 -12.10 12.06
C ALA A 63 16.56 -11.93 10.88
N THR A 64 15.52 -12.76 10.77
CA THR A 64 14.44 -12.58 9.77
C THR A 64 13.37 -11.61 10.26
N ALA A 65 13.05 -11.64 11.56
CA ALA A 65 12.02 -10.82 12.19
C ALA A 65 12.49 -9.41 12.64
N CYS A 66 13.81 -9.16 12.71
CA CYS A 66 14.36 -7.87 13.16
C CYS A 66 13.99 -6.68 12.23
N THR A 67 13.88 -5.46 12.76
CA THR A 67 13.79 -4.23 11.97
C THR A 67 15.17 -3.72 11.53
N THR A 68 16.21 -4.02 12.30
CA THR A 68 17.57 -3.52 12.10
C THR A 68 18.58 -4.66 12.24
N LEU A 69 19.34 -4.92 11.17
CA LEU A 69 20.29 -6.03 11.10
C LEU A 69 21.73 -5.52 11.01
N PHE A 70 22.53 -5.83 12.03
CA PHE A 70 23.97 -5.55 12.04
C PHE A 70 24.76 -6.68 11.37
N VAL A 71 25.67 -6.33 10.47
CA VAL A 71 26.40 -7.29 9.61
C VAL A 71 27.87 -6.88 9.41
N PRO A 72 28.75 -7.81 8.98
CA PRO A 72 30.11 -7.50 8.54
C PRO A 72 30.20 -6.41 7.46
N HIS A 73 31.37 -5.79 7.36
CA HIS A 73 31.69 -4.77 6.37
C HIS A 73 31.48 -5.25 4.92
N ASP A 74 31.92 -6.47 4.63
CA ASP A 74 31.90 -7.14 3.33
C ASP A 74 30.54 -7.78 2.99
N TRP A 75 29.53 -7.62 3.86
CA TRP A 75 28.22 -8.24 3.66
C TRP A 75 27.51 -7.76 2.39
N SER A 76 27.31 -8.69 1.45
CA SER A 76 26.76 -8.45 0.12
C SER A 76 25.32 -8.94 -0.09
N GLN A 77 24.76 -9.73 0.83
CA GLN A 77 23.43 -10.33 0.63
C GLN A 77 22.31 -9.28 0.77
N TYR A 78 21.32 -9.37 -0.11
CA TYR A 78 20.15 -8.48 -0.11
C TYR A 78 19.25 -8.71 1.11
N VAL A 79 18.90 -7.62 1.79
CA VAL A 79 17.91 -7.61 2.88
C VAL A 79 16.63 -6.96 2.37
N SER A 80 15.52 -7.70 2.42
CA SER A 80 14.21 -7.17 2.03
C SER A 80 13.77 -6.04 2.97
N PRO A 81 13.32 -4.89 2.43
CA PRO A 81 12.59 -3.86 3.16
C PRO A 81 11.37 -4.43 3.91
N PRO A 82 10.87 -3.76 4.97
CA PRO A 82 11.29 -2.44 5.46
C PRO A 82 12.59 -2.43 6.30
N ARG A 83 13.20 -3.59 6.53
CA ARG A 83 14.38 -3.75 7.39
C ARG A 83 15.57 -2.90 6.93
N VAL A 84 16.29 -2.33 7.89
CA VAL A 84 17.51 -1.53 7.68
C VAL A 84 18.74 -2.36 7.99
N LEU A 85 19.76 -2.29 7.13
CA LEU A 85 21.03 -2.99 7.31
C LEU A 85 22.10 -2.01 7.81
N VAL A 86 22.88 -2.42 8.80
CA VAL A 86 23.98 -1.64 9.40
C VAL A 86 25.28 -2.42 9.31
N ARG A 87 26.26 -1.90 8.58
CA ARG A 87 27.60 -2.53 8.47
C ARG A 87 28.52 -2.07 9.60
N LEU A 88 29.20 -3.02 10.25
CA LEU A 88 30.35 -2.70 11.10
C LEU A 88 31.59 -2.54 10.19
N THR A 89 31.97 -1.30 9.93
CA THR A 89 33.11 -0.94 9.08
C THR A 89 34.34 -0.67 9.96
N PRO A 90 35.48 -1.37 9.79
CA PRO A 90 36.70 -1.08 10.52
C PRO A 90 37.17 0.38 10.36
N ARG A 91 37.64 1.01 11.43
CA ARG A 91 38.19 2.39 11.35
C ARG A 91 39.32 2.46 10.34
N GLY A 92 39.16 3.31 9.31
CA GLY A 92 40.11 3.46 8.20
C GLY A 92 39.73 2.73 6.92
N ALA A 93 38.76 1.81 6.96
CA ALA A 93 38.15 1.27 5.75
C ALA A 93 37.15 2.27 5.15
N ALA A 94 37.07 2.34 3.82
CA ALA A 94 36.04 3.13 3.13
C ALA A 94 34.67 2.46 3.33
N PRO A 95 33.60 3.19 3.71
CA PRO A 95 32.29 2.58 3.91
C PRO A 95 31.75 2.03 2.58
N ALA A 96 31.24 0.79 2.60
CA ALA A 96 30.72 0.13 1.40
C ALA A 96 29.44 0.84 0.91
N GLU A 97 29.49 1.43 -0.28
CA GLU A 97 28.35 2.15 -0.87
C GLU A 97 27.12 1.24 -1.01
N SER A 98 26.00 1.68 -0.45
CA SER A 98 24.77 0.89 -0.43
C SER A 98 23.57 1.82 -0.25
N PRO A 99 22.65 1.92 -1.23
CA PRO A 99 21.61 2.97 -1.24
C PRO A 99 20.53 2.83 -0.16
N ARG A 100 20.62 1.81 0.71
CA ARG A 100 19.76 1.57 1.88
C ARG A 100 20.51 0.98 3.09
N GLY A 101 21.85 1.05 3.08
CA GLY A 101 22.69 0.51 4.15
C GLY A 101 23.33 1.64 4.96
N LEU A 102 23.24 1.55 6.28
CA LEU A 102 24.04 2.38 7.20
C LEU A 102 25.40 1.73 7.45
N SER A 103 26.34 2.51 7.99
CA SER A 103 27.66 2.04 8.42
C SER A 103 28.00 2.66 9.76
N VAL A 104 28.50 1.86 10.70
CA VAL A 104 29.03 2.28 12.00
C VAL A 104 30.48 1.82 12.13
N ALA A 105 31.31 2.59 12.83
CA ALA A 105 32.74 2.27 12.96
C ALA A 105 32.98 1.16 13.99
N SER A 106 33.75 0.13 13.64
CA SER A 106 34.30 -0.84 14.61
C SER A 106 35.74 -0.46 15.01
N PRO A 107 36.11 -0.47 16.31
CA PRO A 107 35.27 -0.80 17.46
C PRO A 107 34.21 0.27 17.75
N LEU A 108 33.00 -0.18 18.10
CA LEU A 108 31.81 0.64 18.36
C LEU A 108 32.03 1.65 19.50
N ARG A 109 31.39 2.82 19.40
CA ARG A 109 31.28 3.82 20.49
C ARG A 109 29.83 4.21 20.72
N VAL A 110 29.53 4.69 21.93
CA VAL A 110 28.16 4.99 22.37
C VAL A 110 27.47 6.03 21.48
N GLY A 111 28.11 7.17 21.21
CA GLY A 111 27.55 8.21 20.31
C GLY A 111 27.33 7.69 18.89
N GLU A 112 28.37 7.10 18.29
CA GLU A 112 28.30 6.49 16.95
C GLU A 112 27.20 5.41 16.84
N MET A 113 26.86 4.73 17.95
CA MET A 113 25.77 3.77 18.04
C MET A 113 24.39 4.45 18.22
N THR A 114 24.28 5.52 19.01
CA THR A 114 23.04 6.31 19.10
C THR A 114 22.67 6.92 17.74
N ASP A 115 23.64 7.57 17.08
CA ASP A 115 23.46 8.22 15.78
C ASP A 115 22.96 7.22 14.72
N VAL A 116 23.56 6.01 14.67
CA VAL A 116 23.17 4.98 13.69
C VAL A 116 21.81 4.34 14.00
N LEU A 117 21.39 4.31 15.28
CA LEU A 117 20.07 3.82 15.68
C LEU A 117 18.96 4.85 15.40
N GLU A 118 19.20 6.14 15.65
CA GLU A 118 18.26 7.20 15.24
C GLU A 118 18.08 7.24 13.71
N ALA A 119 19.19 7.12 12.96
CA ALA A 119 19.17 7.00 11.51
C ALA A 119 18.45 5.71 11.04
N ALA A 120 18.68 4.57 11.70
CA ALA A 120 17.99 3.32 11.39
C ALA A 120 16.48 3.43 11.63
N ALA A 121 16.05 4.08 12.70
CA ALA A 121 14.64 4.32 12.99
C ALA A 121 13.97 5.24 11.95
N ALA A 122 14.67 6.28 11.48
CA ALA A 122 14.18 7.14 10.41
C ALA A 122 14.09 6.43 9.05
N LEU A 123 15.12 5.65 8.69
CA LEU A 123 15.13 4.85 7.45
C LEU A 123 14.11 3.72 7.47
N TYR A 124 13.89 3.07 8.61
CA TYR A 124 12.89 2.01 8.75
C TYR A 124 11.49 2.55 8.48
N GLU A 125 11.13 3.70 9.05
CA GLU A 125 9.81 4.31 8.82
C GLU A 125 9.62 4.77 7.37
N LEU A 126 10.65 5.33 6.73
CA LEU A 126 10.64 5.66 5.30
C LEU A 126 10.47 4.41 4.43
N ALA A 127 11.18 3.31 4.74
CA ALA A 127 11.09 2.05 4.02
C ALA A 127 9.73 1.37 4.24
N ARG A 128 9.20 1.40 5.46
CA ARG A 128 7.85 0.90 5.82
C ARG A 128 6.77 1.66 5.07
N GLY A 129 6.84 3.00 5.04
CA GLY A 129 5.94 3.84 4.26
C GLY A 129 6.08 3.70 2.75
N ALA A 130 7.24 3.25 2.23
CA ALA A 130 7.41 2.88 0.82
C ALA A 130 6.77 1.51 0.50
N VAL A 131 7.05 0.48 1.31
CA VAL A 131 6.48 -0.87 1.16
C VAL A 131 4.95 -0.83 1.26
N GLN A 132 4.38 -0.09 2.22
CA GLN A 132 2.93 0.06 2.35
C GLN A 132 2.27 0.72 1.13
N ARG A 133 2.94 1.68 0.47
CA ARG A 133 2.43 2.29 -0.76
C ARG A 133 2.48 1.34 -1.95
N GLU A 134 3.54 0.54 -2.09
CA GLU A 134 3.62 -0.46 -3.15
C GLU A 134 2.61 -1.60 -2.94
N HIS A 135 2.40 -2.05 -1.70
CA HIS A 135 1.33 -3.01 -1.38
C HIS A 135 -0.07 -2.45 -1.67
N ALA A 136 -0.33 -1.17 -1.35
CA ALA A 136 -1.60 -0.52 -1.71
C ALA A 136 -1.83 -0.48 -3.23
N ARG A 137 -0.81 -0.10 -3.99
CA ARG A 137 -0.78 -0.08 -5.47
C ARG A 137 -1.04 -1.47 -6.06
N MET A 138 -0.37 -2.50 -5.54
CA MET A 138 -0.58 -3.90 -5.93
C MET A 138 -2.01 -4.38 -5.61
N ALA A 139 -2.56 -4.02 -4.45
CA ALA A 139 -3.91 -4.40 -4.05
C ALA A 139 -4.98 -3.70 -4.91
N LEU A 140 -4.83 -2.41 -5.22
CA LEU A 140 -5.73 -1.69 -6.15
C LEU A 140 -5.69 -2.31 -7.56
N HIS A 141 -4.50 -2.68 -8.04
CA HIS A 141 -4.34 -3.38 -9.32
C HIS A 141 -5.03 -4.76 -9.29
N ALA A 142 -4.80 -5.55 -8.25
CA ALA A 142 -5.40 -6.87 -8.09
C ALA A 142 -6.94 -6.79 -7.98
N LEU A 143 -7.49 -5.81 -7.25
CA LEU A 143 -8.94 -5.60 -7.19
C LEU A 143 -9.51 -5.31 -8.58
N ARG A 144 -8.87 -4.41 -9.34
CA ARG A 144 -9.30 -4.11 -10.71
C ARG A 144 -9.24 -5.36 -11.59
N ASP A 145 -8.14 -6.12 -11.58
CA ASP A 145 -7.98 -7.31 -12.42
C ASP A 145 -8.95 -8.44 -12.04
N LEU A 146 -9.32 -8.58 -10.76
CA LEU A 146 -10.38 -9.51 -10.33
C LEU A 146 -11.76 -9.08 -10.84
N LEU A 147 -12.13 -7.80 -10.70
CA LEU A 147 -13.40 -7.26 -11.18
C LEU A 147 -13.52 -7.32 -12.71
N VAL A 148 -12.43 -6.99 -13.43
CA VAL A 148 -12.34 -7.07 -14.89
C VAL A 148 -12.36 -8.52 -15.37
N GLY A 149 -11.64 -9.41 -14.70
CA GLY A 149 -11.63 -10.84 -15.00
C GLY A 149 -13.02 -11.47 -14.85
N ALA A 150 -13.74 -11.15 -13.77
CA ALA A 150 -15.11 -11.61 -13.55
C ALA A 150 -16.09 -11.11 -14.64
N LEU A 151 -16.01 -9.83 -15.02
CA LEU A 151 -16.83 -9.27 -16.11
C LEU A 151 -16.53 -9.93 -17.47
N LEU A 152 -15.25 -10.09 -17.83
CA LEU A 152 -14.83 -10.73 -19.07
C LEU A 152 -15.16 -12.24 -19.11
N ALA A 153 -15.21 -12.90 -17.96
CA ALA A 153 -15.68 -14.28 -17.81
C ALA A 153 -17.22 -14.40 -17.84
N GLY A 154 -17.96 -13.29 -17.91
CA GLY A 154 -19.42 -13.28 -17.93
C GLY A 154 -20.07 -13.65 -16.59
N GLU A 155 -19.41 -13.37 -15.47
CA GLU A 155 -19.94 -13.60 -14.13
C GLU A 155 -21.29 -12.87 -13.92
N ARG A 156 -22.19 -13.50 -13.14
CA ARG A 156 -23.54 -13.01 -12.83
C ARG A 156 -23.96 -13.24 -11.38
N ARG A 157 -23.09 -13.84 -10.56
CA ARG A 157 -23.33 -14.10 -9.14
C ARG A 157 -23.04 -12.85 -8.31
N ARG A 158 -23.50 -12.87 -7.05
CA ARG A 158 -23.07 -11.92 -6.03
C ARG A 158 -21.78 -12.43 -5.38
N THR A 159 -20.74 -11.60 -5.38
CA THR A 159 -19.39 -11.96 -4.91
C THR A 159 -18.93 -10.97 -3.85
N LEU A 160 -18.47 -11.50 -2.72
CA LEU A 160 -17.86 -10.76 -1.62
C LEU A 160 -16.35 -10.71 -1.82
N PHE A 161 -15.79 -9.51 -1.76
CA PHE A 161 -14.36 -9.24 -1.70
C PHE A 161 -14.08 -8.60 -0.34
N GLY A 162 -13.27 -9.25 0.50
CA GLY A 162 -12.73 -8.62 1.71
C GLY A 162 -11.62 -7.63 1.34
N VAL A 163 -11.55 -6.48 2.00
CA VAL A 163 -10.55 -5.41 1.68
C VAL A 163 -9.67 -4.99 2.87
N GLY A 164 -9.71 -5.75 3.97
CA GLY A 164 -8.92 -5.52 5.19
C GLY A 164 -9.75 -5.02 6.37
N ASP A 165 -9.24 -5.16 7.59
CA ASP A 165 -9.80 -4.57 8.83
C ASP A 165 -11.29 -4.86 9.10
N GLY A 166 -11.84 -5.97 8.59
CA GLY A 166 -13.26 -6.30 8.67
C GLY A 166 -14.16 -5.61 7.62
N HIS A 167 -13.59 -4.77 6.76
CA HIS A 167 -14.25 -4.13 5.64
C HIS A 167 -14.36 -5.05 4.41
N GLY A 168 -15.34 -4.77 3.56
CA GLY A 168 -15.52 -5.46 2.29
C GLY A 168 -16.33 -4.68 1.26
N LEU A 169 -16.50 -5.31 0.11
CA LEU A 169 -17.42 -4.92 -0.94
C LEU A 169 -18.10 -6.17 -1.54
N VAL A 170 -19.41 -6.07 -1.75
CA VAL A 170 -20.25 -7.11 -2.36
C VAL A 170 -20.69 -6.60 -3.71
N VAL A 171 -20.22 -7.25 -4.77
CA VAL A 171 -20.58 -6.91 -6.15
C VAL A 171 -21.67 -7.84 -6.63
N ASP A 172 -22.78 -7.29 -7.11
CA ASP A 172 -23.73 -8.01 -7.95
C ASP A 172 -23.31 -7.81 -9.41
N PHE A 173 -22.68 -8.84 -10.01
CA PHE A 173 -22.23 -8.75 -11.40
C PHE A 173 -23.37 -8.76 -12.44
N ARG A 174 -24.60 -9.08 -12.04
CA ARG A 174 -25.78 -9.06 -12.92
C ARG A 174 -26.40 -7.66 -13.03
N THR A 175 -26.42 -6.88 -11.94
CA THR A 175 -26.96 -5.51 -11.95
C THR A 175 -25.88 -4.43 -12.08
N GLY A 176 -24.64 -4.76 -11.69
CA GLY A 176 -23.53 -3.81 -11.56
C GLY A 176 -23.60 -2.94 -10.29
N ASP A 177 -24.43 -3.31 -9.32
CA ASP A 177 -24.50 -2.65 -8.01
C ASP A 177 -23.44 -3.21 -7.05
N ILE A 178 -22.97 -2.36 -6.16
CA ILE A 178 -22.02 -2.70 -5.11
C ILE A 178 -22.56 -2.18 -3.78
N ALA A 179 -22.65 -3.05 -2.78
CA ALA A 179 -22.66 -2.62 -1.38
C ALA A 179 -21.22 -2.61 -0.87
N SER A 180 -20.76 -1.55 -0.21
CA SER A 180 -19.44 -1.52 0.44
C SER A 180 -19.49 -0.88 1.82
N SER A 181 -18.65 -1.36 2.73
CA SER A 181 -18.46 -0.76 4.05
C SER A 181 -17.66 0.54 4.02
N LEU A 182 -17.07 0.89 2.86
CA LEU A 182 -16.25 2.09 2.67
C LEU A 182 -16.80 2.92 1.49
N PRO A 183 -16.74 4.26 1.54
CA PRO A 183 -17.09 5.09 0.40
C PRO A 183 -16.05 4.93 -0.73
N GLN A 184 -16.45 5.15 -1.98
CA GLN A 184 -15.57 4.99 -3.15
C GLN A 184 -14.25 5.78 -3.02
N ALA A 185 -14.29 6.99 -2.46
CA ALA A 185 -13.10 7.82 -2.29
C ALA A 185 -12.04 7.16 -1.37
N GLU A 186 -12.47 6.38 -0.37
CA GLU A 186 -11.57 5.67 0.54
C GLU A 186 -11.07 4.36 -0.09
N LEU A 187 -11.95 3.59 -0.76
CA LEU A 187 -11.57 2.39 -1.53
C LEU A 187 -10.45 2.65 -2.56
N LEU A 188 -10.35 3.88 -3.07
CA LEU A 188 -9.38 4.29 -4.08
C LEU A 188 -8.03 4.79 -3.52
N VAL A 189 -7.93 5.00 -2.20
CA VAL A 189 -6.76 5.65 -1.56
C VAL A 189 -6.18 4.83 -0.40
N ARG A 190 -7.01 4.05 0.33
CA ARG A 190 -6.59 3.24 1.48
C ARG A 190 -5.74 2.04 1.03
N PRO A 191 -4.69 1.63 1.77
CA PRO A 191 -4.05 0.35 1.56
C PRO A 191 -5.06 -0.79 1.81
N LEU A 192 -5.48 -1.45 0.72
CA LEU A 192 -6.42 -2.57 0.79
C LEU A 192 -5.67 -3.88 1.08
N HIS A 193 -6.27 -4.75 1.89
CA HIS A 193 -5.84 -6.13 2.08
C HIS A 193 -6.90 -7.07 1.49
N LEU A 194 -6.69 -7.50 0.23
CA LEU A 194 -7.63 -8.35 -0.46
C LEU A 194 -7.61 -9.79 0.09
N ALA A 195 -8.80 -10.29 0.42
CA ALA A 195 -9.04 -11.72 0.60
C ALA A 195 -9.49 -12.37 -0.71
N ASP A 196 -9.39 -13.70 -0.81
CA ASP A 196 -9.90 -14.45 -1.96
C ASP A 196 -11.40 -14.16 -2.20
N PRO A 197 -11.85 -13.96 -3.45
CA PRO A 197 -13.25 -13.68 -3.73
C PRO A 197 -14.14 -14.86 -3.35
N GLN A 198 -15.16 -14.60 -2.52
CA GLN A 198 -16.10 -15.62 -2.08
C GLN A 198 -17.52 -15.34 -2.56
N ARG A 199 -18.38 -16.37 -2.57
CA ARG A 199 -19.81 -16.18 -2.86
C ARG A 199 -20.42 -15.34 -1.74
N ALA A 200 -21.05 -14.21 -2.07
CA ALA A 200 -21.70 -13.39 -1.05
C ALA A 200 -22.93 -14.12 -0.46
N PRO A 201 -23.14 -14.05 0.87
CA PRO A 201 -24.41 -14.46 1.47
C PRO A 201 -25.51 -13.46 1.12
N ASP A 202 -26.78 -13.88 1.28
CA ASP A 202 -27.93 -13.10 0.80
C ASP A 202 -28.02 -11.72 1.47
N ALA A 203 -27.85 -11.68 2.79
CA ALA A 203 -27.64 -10.46 3.56
C ALA A 203 -26.18 -10.36 3.99
N VAL A 204 -25.59 -9.16 3.83
CA VAL A 204 -24.29 -8.80 4.41
C VAL A 204 -24.52 -7.56 5.26
N SER A 205 -23.96 -7.58 6.47
CA SER A 205 -23.99 -6.47 7.43
C SER A 205 -22.56 -6.22 7.90
N TRP A 206 -22.20 -4.95 8.03
CA TRP A 206 -20.88 -4.50 8.47
C TRP A 206 -21.02 -3.53 9.65
N PRO A 207 -20.00 -3.41 10.52
CA PRO A 207 -19.97 -2.37 11.54
C PRO A 207 -19.94 -0.97 10.89
N GLY A 208 -20.96 -0.15 11.15
CA GLY A 208 -21.04 1.22 10.67
C GLY A 208 -21.91 1.39 9.41
N ALA A 209 -21.50 2.30 8.52
CA ALA A 209 -22.26 2.65 7.33
C ALA A 209 -22.12 1.61 6.20
N THR A 210 -23.15 1.49 5.37
CA THR A 210 -23.08 0.76 4.08
C THR A 210 -23.34 1.75 2.96
N HIS A 211 -22.45 1.77 1.98
CA HIS A 211 -22.48 2.66 0.82
C HIS A 211 -22.88 1.88 -0.43
N THR A 212 -23.88 2.38 -1.16
CA THR A 212 -24.24 1.85 -2.48
C THR A 212 -23.39 2.53 -3.55
N LEU A 213 -22.60 1.75 -4.29
CA LEU A 213 -21.72 2.19 -5.37
C LEU A 213 -22.11 1.46 -6.67
N ARG A 214 -21.59 1.93 -7.81
CA ARG A 214 -21.77 1.29 -9.13
C ARG A 214 -20.43 0.73 -9.63
N LEU A 215 -20.45 -0.50 -10.12
CA LEU A 215 -19.25 -1.23 -10.57
C LEU A 215 -18.52 -0.51 -11.70
N SER A 216 -19.25 0.09 -12.65
CA SER A 216 -18.69 0.91 -13.71
C SER A 216 -17.97 2.15 -13.18
N THR A 217 -18.59 2.89 -12.26
CA THR A 217 -18.01 4.08 -11.62
C THR A 217 -16.76 3.74 -10.78
N LEU A 218 -16.78 2.62 -10.04
CA LEU A 218 -15.62 2.13 -9.29
C LEU A 218 -14.48 1.71 -10.22
N LEU A 219 -14.78 0.98 -11.32
CA LEU A 219 -13.77 0.56 -12.29
C LEU A 219 -13.12 1.74 -13.01
N TRP A 220 -13.87 2.79 -13.37
CA TRP A 220 -13.28 4.02 -13.90
C TRP A 220 -12.39 4.72 -12.86
N GLY A 221 -12.82 4.79 -11.58
CA GLY A 221 -12.01 5.30 -10.49
C GLY A 221 -10.68 4.54 -10.33
N LEU A 222 -10.72 3.21 -10.27
CA LEU A 222 -9.53 2.34 -10.20
C LEU A 222 -8.62 2.55 -11.42
N THR A 223 -9.20 2.73 -12.61
CA THR A 223 -8.45 2.95 -13.85
C THR A 223 -7.66 4.27 -13.80
N HIS A 224 -8.28 5.36 -13.36
CA HIS A 224 -7.61 6.66 -13.22
C HIS A 224 -6.50 6.60 -12.15
N VAL A 225 -6.75 5.96 -11.01
CA VAL A 225 -5.75 5.81 -9.94
C VAL A 225 -4.54 4.99 -10.39
N LEU A 226 -4.74 3.89 -11.13
CA LEU A 226 -3.63 3.06 -11.65
C LEU A 226 -2.84 3.78 -12.76
N ILE A 227 -3.50 4.64 -13.54
CA ILE A 227 -2.83 5.56 -14.47
C ILE A 227 -1.92 6.52 -13.69
N ASP A 228 -2.44 7.21 -12.69
CA ASP A 228 -1.69 8.24 -11.93
C ASP A 228 -0.61 7.63 -11.02
N GLN A 229 -0.76 6.35 -10.63
CA GLN A 229 0.28 5.53 -9.99
C GLN A 229 1.29 4.91 -10.98
N GLY A 230 1.20 5.20 -12.28
CA GLY A 230 2.15 4.73 -13.30
C GLY A 230 2.23 3.20 -13.40
N VAL A 231 1.14 2.48 -13.13
CA VAL A 231 1.13 1.00 -13.16
C VAL A 231 0.99 0.53 -14.60
N SER A 232 1.92 -0.30 -15.10
CA SER A 232 1.89 -0.76 -16.50
C SER A 232 0.64 -1.62 -16.79
N PRO A 233 -0.23 -1.22 -17.76
CA PRO A 233 -1.34 -2.06 -18.18
C PRO A 233 -0.87 -3.27 -18.99
N ARG A 234 -1.72 -4.29 -19.08
CA ARG A 234 -1.53 -5.39 -20.03
C ARG A 234 -1.60 -4.87 -21.47
N THR A 235 -0.70 -5.33 -22.34
CA THR A 235 -0.71 -4.97 -23.77
C THR A 235 -1.97 -5.49 -24.47
N ILE A 236 -2.61 -4.64 -25.28
CA ILE A 236 -3.79 -4.97 -26.08
C ILE A 236 -3.47 -4.63 -27.54
N ASN A 237 -3.56 -5.63 -28.42
CA ASN A 237 -3.17 -5.54 -29.82
C ASN A 237 -4.39 -5.59 -30.75
N GLY A 238 -4.29 -4.96 -31.93
CA GLY A 238 -5.36 -4.93 -32.93
C GLY A 238 -6.12 -3.60 -32.98
N ARG A 239 -7.28 -3.61 -33.64
CA ARG A 239 -8.18 -2.45 -33.78
C ARG A 239 -9.44 -2.66 -32.94
N TYR A 240 -9.92 -1.59 -32.32
CA TYR A 240 -11.11 -1.60 -31.47
C TYR A 240 -12.01 -0.42 -31.78
N GLN A 241 -13.32 -0.54 -31.54
CA GLN A 241 -14.29 0.56 -31.67
C GLN A 241 -15.13 0.67 -30.40
N LEU A 242 -15.48 1.90 -30.01
CA LEU A 242 -16.45 2.13 -28.94
C LEU A 242 -17.87 2.02 -29.51
N THR A 243 -18.64 1.03 -29.06
CA THR A 243 -20.02 0.77 -29.54
C THR A 243 -21.06 1.65 -28.84
N ARG A 244 -20.70 2.24 -27.70
CA ARG A 244 -21.53 3.14 -26.91
C ARG A 244 -20.69 4.20 -26.21
N GLN A 245 -21.31 5.32 -25.84
CA GLN A 245 -20.62 6.36 -25.08
C GLN A 245 -20.36 5.88 -23.63
N PRO A 246 -19.15 6.07 -23.09
CA PRO A 246 -18.86 5.81 -21.68
C PRO A 246 -19.65 6.72 -20.73
N GLU A 247 -19.84 6.25 -19.49
CA GLU A 247 -20.38 7.05 -18.39
C GLU A 247 -19.51 8.28 -18.04
N PRO A 248 -20.07 9.34 -17.43
CA PRO A 248 -19.32 10.55 -17.07
C PRO A 248 -18.04 10.30 -16.24
N ALA A 249 -18.01 9.27 -15.40
CA ALA A 249 -16.82 8.88 -14.63
C ALA A 249 -15.60 8.52 -15.49
N ALA A 250 -15.82 8.00 -16.70
CA ALA A 250 -14.75 7.73 -17.66
C ALA A 250 -14.15 9.04 -18.24
N LEU A 251 -14.99 10.08 -18.35
CA LEU A 251 -14.70 11.34 -19.03
C LEU A 251 -14.00 12.37 -18.12
N ALA A 252 -13.69 12.00 -16.87
CA ALA A 252 -13.13 12.89 -15.84
C ALA A 252 -11.71 13.38 -16.14
N ARG A 253 -10.91 12.67 -16.95
CA ARG A 253 -9.58 13.13 -17.37
C ARG A 253 -9.68 14.13 -18.54
N PRO A 254 -8.84 15.18 -18.56
CA PRO A 254 -8.70 16.04 -19.75
C PRO A 254 -8.45 15.23 -21.02
N SER A 255 -8.93 15.76 -22.16
CA SER A 255 -8.88 15.15 -23.49
C SER A 255 -9.65 13.84 -23.71
N THR A 256 -10.03 13.07 -22.68
CA THR A 256 -10.84 11.85 -22.85
C THR A 256 -12.18 12.05 -23.57
N PRO A 257 -12.93 13.16 -23.39
CA PRO A 257 -14.12 13.44 -24.21
C PRO A 257 -13.83 13.51 -25.72
N ARG A 258 -12.70 14.10 -26.11
CA ARG A 258 -12.26 14.20 -27.52
C ARG A 258 -11.84 12.84 -28.07
N LEU A 259 -11.13 12.04 -27.28
CA LEU A 259 -10.80 10.65 -27.62
C LEU A 259 -12.08 9.85 -27.91
N VAL A 260 -13.04 9.87 -26.99
CA VAL A 260 -14.30 9.13 -27.10
C VAL A 260 -15.07 9.54 -28.35
N ALA A 261 -15.20 10.84 -28.62
CA ALA A 261 -15.88 11.36 -29.81
C ALA A 261 -15.24 10.92 -31.14
N ALA A 262 -13.92 10.64 -31.15
CA ALA A 262 -13.24 10.08 -32.32
C ALA A 262 -13.35 8.54 -32.41
N TRP A 263 -13.41 7.85 -31.26
CA TRP A 263 -13.33 6.39 -31.16
C TRP A 263 -14.68 5.67 -31.22
N THR A 264 -15.80 6.40 -31.09
CA THR A 264 -17.12 5.90 -31.50
C THR A 264 -17.28 5.89 -33.02
N GLN A 265 -16.71 6.88 -33.72
CA GLN A 265 -16.89 7.07 -35.18
C GLN A 265 -16.19 6.01 -36.03
N ARG A 266 -15.06 5.46 -35.58
CA ARG A 266 -14.31 4.43 -36.31
C ARG A 266 -13.48 3.55 -35.40
N ALA A 267 -13.19 2.33 -35.87
CA ALA A 267 -12.19 1.48 -35.27
C ALA A 267 -10.79 2.13 -35.30
N MET A 268 -10.08 2.11 -34.17
CA MET A 268 -8.72 2.60 -34.00
C MET A 268 -7.82 1.58 -33.30
N SER A 269 -6.53 1.58 -33.65
CA SER A 269 -5.48 0.98 -32.84
C SER A 269 -5.15 1.85 -31.62
N VAL A 270 -4.44 1.28 -30.63
CA VAL A 270 -3.95 2.02 -29.45
C VAL A 270 -3.13 3.25 -29.82
N GLY A 271 -2.27 3.16 -30.85
CA GLY A 271 -1.46 4.28 -31.33
C GLY A 271 -2.27 5.40 -32.00
N GLU A 272 -3.28 5.05 -32.80
CA GLU A 272 -4.19 6.04 -33.40
C GLU A 272 -5.04 6.74 -32.35
N ALA A 273 -5.55 6.00 -31.37
CA ALA A 273 -6.31 6.53 -30.25
C ALA A 273 -5.45 7.48 -29.39
N ALA A 274 -4.18 7.13 -29.12
CA ALA A 274 -3.23 7.99 -28.42
C ALA A 274 -3.00 9.32 -29.16
N ALA A 275 -2.76 9.26 -30.47
CA ALA A 275 -2.58 10.44 -31.32
C ALA A 275 -3.85 11.31 -31.40
N ALA A 276 -5.03 10.71 -31.56
CA ALA A 276 -6.32 11.42 -31.65
C ALA A 276 -6.71 12.11 -30.32
N GLY A 277 -6.46 11.43 -29.20
CA GLY A 277 -6.70 11.92 -27.84
C GLY A 277 -5.62 12.84 -27.28
N ARG A 278 -4.40 12.87 -27.85
CA ARG A 278 -3.19 13.46 -27.23
C ARG A 278 -2.92 12.91 -25.83
N LEU A 279 -3.09 11.60 -25.67
CA LEU A 279 -2.84 10.85 -24.43
C LEU A 279 -1.71 9.85 -24.64
N SER A 280 -1.11 9.37 -23.55
CA SER A 280 -0.12 8.30 -23.63
C SER A 280 -0.75 6.98 -24.12
N ALA A 281 -0.02 6.16 -24.87
CA ALA A 281 -0.48 4.82 -25.24
C ALA A 281 -0.81 3.95 -24.00
N PHE A 282 -0.12 4.21 -22.90
CA PHE A 282 -0.36 3.69 -21.56
C PHE A 282 -1.78 4.03 -21.03
N GLU A 283 -2.20 5.30 -21.09
CA GLU A 283 -3.57 5.72 -20.71
C GLU A 283 -4.63 5.09 -21.62
N ILE A 284 -4.34 4.98 -22.93
CA ILE A 284 -5.23 4.33 -23.88
C ILE A 284 -5.42 2.85 -23.59
N LEU A 285 -4.35 2.12 -23.23
CA LEU A 285 -4.44 0.71 -22.83
C LEU A 285 -5.29 0.51 -21.57
N TRP A 286 -5.11 1.36 -20.56
CA TRP A 286 -5.94 1.37 -19.35
C TRP A 286 -7.42 1.65 -19.66
N PHE A 287 -7.69 2.70 -20.42
CA PHE A 287 -9.03 3.06 -20.86
C PHE A 287 -9.70 1.94 -21.67
N LEU A 288 -8.98 1.37 -22.64
CA LEU A 288 -9.48 0.29 -23.49
C LEU A 288 -9.75 -0.99 -22.71
N SER A 289 -8.88 -1.36 -21.78
CA SER A 289 -9.09 -2.52 -20.90
C SER A 289 -10.39 -2.40 -20.10
N THR A 290 -10.67 -1.21 -19.55
CA THR A 290 -11.91 -0.95 -18.79
C THR A 290 -13.13 -0.84 -19.71
N ALA A 291 -12.99 -0.23 -20.90
CA ALA A 291 -14.06 -0.19 -21.89
C ALA A 291 -14.43 -1.59 -22.43
N LEU A 292 -13.46 -2.49 -22.60
CA LEU A 292 -13.71 -3.89 -22.98
C LEU A 292 -14.43 -4.64 -21.85
N ALA A 293 -13.94 -4.54 -20.62
CA ALA A 293 -14.56 -5.19 -19.46
C ALA A 293 -16.03 -4.77 -19.24
N LEU A 294 -16.34 -3.50 -19.50
CA LEU A 294 -17.69 -2.95 -19.41
C LEU A 294 -18.54 -3.16 -20.67
N GLY A 295 -18.06 -3.85 -21.71
CA GLY A 295 -18.81 -3.99 -22.98
C GLY A 295 -19.14 -2.65 -23.63
N ILE A 296 -18.23 -1.69 -23.54
CA ILE A 296 -18.27 -0.36 -24.17
C ILE A 296 -17.43 -0.36 -25.45
N ALA A 297 -16.35 -1.14 -25.47
CA ALA A 297 -15.51 -1.38 -26.63
C ALA A 297 -15.69 -2.82 -27.16
N VAL A 298 -15.47 -3.02 -28.46
CA VAL A 298 -15.35 -4.34 -29.10
C VAL A 298 -14.10 -4.39 -29.99
N PRO A 299 -13.50 -5.58 -30.21
CA PRO A 299 -12.56 -5.77 -31.31
C PRO A 299 -13.26 -5.47 -32.64
N ALA A 300 -12.60 -4.73 -33.52
CA ALA A 300 -13.07 -4.58 -34.88
C ALA A 300 -12.61 -5.79 -35.70
N THR A 301 -13.56 -6.58 -36.20
CA THR A 301 -13.29 -7.55 -37.27
C THR A 301 -12.78 -6.82 -38.49
N GLU A 302 -11.69 -7.30 -39.09
CA GLU A 302 -11.27 -6.82 -40.40
C GLU A 302 -12.35 -7.16 -41.44
N PRO A 303 -12.65 -6.27 -42.40
CA PRO A 303 -13.49 -6.62 -43.54
C PRO A 303 -12.73 -7.63 -44.41
N GLY A 304 -13.33 -8.82 -44.61
CA GLY A 304 -12.87 -9.82 -45.58
C GLY A 304 -13.38 -9.56 -46.99
#